data_AF-A0A2A5W9Q3-F1
#
_entry.id   AF-A0A2A5W9Q3-F1
#
_cell.length_a   1.000
_cell.length_b   1.000
_cell.length_c   1.000
_cell.angle_alpha   90.00
_cell.angle_beta   90.00
_cell.angle_gamma   90.00
#
_symmetry.space_group_name_H-M   'P 1'
#
loop_
_entity.id
_entity.type
_entity.pdbx_description
1 polymer ?
#
loop_
_entity_poly.entity_id
_entity_poly.type
_entity_poly.pdbx_seq_one_letter_code
_entity_poly.pdbx_strand_id
1 'polypeptide(L)'
;MNSYKIRIVLLQGLQGLGSISIAMVFLITLTACTSQAAREAELAAIDAEREAQLENTASAIEQERQRAMQEQRRREAEDRVRIAAAQQLREESLAREEALAREETRARQEAFAREEELARAEKERRRREEAEQREYERLALNAAAEAERQSKLELIAELEVQIASIESTTMQDESTAAILRAAIMVAEELLDTLATEQAKYESTDEYGNTLEPLAKELIAELEARKDSLVRQAQ
;
A
#
# COMPACT_ATOMS: atom_id res chain seq x y z
N MET A 1 -15.55 0.57 113.49
CA MET A 1 -15.71 2.01 113.24
C MET A 1 -17.06 2.20 112.57
N ASN A 2 -17.95 3.05 113.12
CA ASN A 2 -19.29 3.42 112.61
C ASN A 2 -20.30 2.25 112.41
N SER A 3 -21.39 2.16 113.19
CA SER A 3 -22.64 2.95 113.13
C SER A 3 -23.66 2.34 112.15
N TYR A 4 -24.98 2.25 112.42
CA TYR A 4 -25.82 2.77 113.52
C TYR A 4 -27.11 1.90 113.65
N LYS A 5 -27.66 1.78 114.88
CA LYS A 5 -29.08 2.01 115.33
C LYS A 5 -30.26 1.60 114.40
N ILE A 6 -31.44 1.13 114.86
CA ILE A 6 -32.07 1.01 116.21
C ILE A 6 -33.29 0.03 116.13
N ARG A 7 -33.44 -0.93 117.07
CA ARG A 7 -34.54 -1.11 118.09
C ARG A 7 -36.00 -0.93 117.60
N ILE A 8 -36.99 -1.73 118.02
CA ILE A 8 -37.50 -2.09 119.40
C ILE A 8 -38.11 -3.52 119.38
N VAL A 9 -38.07 -4.43 120.37
CA VAL A 9 -37.53 -4.52 121.76
C VAL A 9 -38.43 -4.12 122.96
N LEU A 10 -39.54 -4.84 123.23
CA LEU A 10 -40.25 -4.98 124.54
C LEU A 10 -41.21 -6.21 124.51
N LEU A 11 -41.41 -7.06 125.54
CA LEU A 11 -40.66 -7.30 126.80
C LEU A 11 -41.11 -8.65 127.47
N GLN A 12 -40.23 -9.21 128.31
CA GLN A 12 -40.40 -10.16 129.46
C GLN A 12 -41.81 -10.71 129.79
N GLY A 13 -41.99 -12.01 130.07
CA GLY A 13 -41.59 -12.74 131.29
C GLY A 13 -42.81 -13.57 131.77
N LEU A 14 -42.76 -14.61 132.62
CA LEU A 14 -41.78 -15.11 133.57
C LEU A 14 -41.86 -16.65 133.68
N GLN A 15 -40.75 -17.23 134.14
CA GLN A 15 -40.53 -18.46 134.92
C GLN A 15 -41.73 -19.11 135.65
N GLY A 16 -41.74 -20.46 135.77
CA GLY A 16 -42.43 -21.12 136.90
C GLY A 16 -42.75 -22.63 136.85
N LEU A 17 -41.76 -23.48 137.14
CA LEU A 17 -41.89 -24.79 137.85
C LEU A 17 -42.63 -26.02 137.25
N GLY A 18 -42.02 -27.19 137.49
CA GLY A 18 -42.57 -28.54 137.30
C GLY A 18 -42.01 -29.30 136.08
N SER A 19 -41.62 -30.57 136.12
CA SER A 19 -41.37 -31.48 137.26
C SER A 19 -40.70 -32.78 136.75
N ILE A 20 -39.68 -33.27 137.47
CA ILE A 20 -39.32 -34.70 137.66
C ILE A 20 -39.77 -35.69 136.55
N SER A 21 -38.97 -35.92 135.48
CA SER A 21 -39.00 -37.14 134.61
C SER A 21 -37.97 -37.16 133.44
N ILE A 22 -36.74 -36.65 133.59
CA ILE A 22 -35.78 -36.54 132.46
C ILE A 22 -34.39 -37.13 132.78
N ALA A 23 -34.34 -38.29 133.44
CA ALA A 23 -33.08 -38.99 133.76
C ALA A 23 -32.91 -40.36 133.03
N MET A 24 -33.92 -40.83 132.28
CA MET A 24 -33.97 -42.20 131.75
C MET A 24 -34.12 -42.30 130.22
N VAL A 25 -33.80 -41.22 129.48
CA VAL A 25 -33.94 -41.15 128.00
C VAL A 25 -32.58 -40.96 127.28
N PHE A 26 -31.51 -40.62 128.00
CA PHE A 26 -30.24 -40.17 127.40
C PHE A 26 -29.26 -41.27 126.93
N LEU A 27 -29.69 -42.54 126.87
CA LEU A 27 -28.80 -43.69 126.61
C LEU A 27 -29.17 -44.54 125.37
N ILE A 28 -30.10 -44.10 124.52
CA ILE A 28 -30.60 -44.88 123.36
C ILE A 28 -30.29 -44.22 121.99
N THR A 29 -29.77 -42.99 121.95
CA THR A 29 -29.69 -42.18 120.71
C THR A 29 -28.33 -42.17 119.99
N LEU A 30 -27.36 -43.02 120.36
CA LEU A 30 -25.99 -42.99 119.79
C LEU A 30 -25.63 -44.14 118.83
N THR A 31 -26.56 -45.03 118.49
CA THR A 31 -26.30 -46.22 117.64
C THR A 31 -27.03 -46.24 116.30
N ALA A 32 -27.74 -45.16 115.92
CA ALA A 32 -28.58 -45.11 114.72
C ALA A 32 -27.98 -44.33 113.51
N CYS A 33 -26.72 -43.85 113.58
CA CYS A 33 -26.18 -42.92 112.58
C CYS A 33 -25.19 -43.53 111.55
N THR A 34 -24.90 -44.83 111.57
CA THR A 34 -23.91 -45.44 110.65
C THR A 34 -24.51 -46.06 109.38
N SER A 35 -25.83 -46.28 109.32
CA SER A 35 -26.50 -46.92 108.17
C SER A 35 -26.97 -45.95 107.08
N GLN A 36 -27.17 -44.68 107.43
CA GLN A 36 -27.75 -43.69 106.52
C GLN A 36 -26.69 -42.94 105.70
N ALA A 37 -25.55 -42.58 106.33
CA ALA A 37 -24.41 -41.96 105.66
C ALA A 37 -23.81 -42.83 104.53
N ALA A 38 -23.88 -44.16 104.65
CA ALA A 38 -23.38 -45.07 103.61
C ALA A 38 -24.25 -45.04 102.34
N ARG A 39 -25.58 -45.00 102.48
CA ARG A 39 -26.51 -44.91 101.33
C ARG A 39 -26.53 -43.53 100.70
N GLU A 40 -26.39 -42.48 101.50
CA GLU A 40 -26.24 -41.10 100.99
C GLU A 40 -24.90 -40.93 100.25
N ALA A 41 -23.82 -41.59 100.68
CA ALA A 41 -22.56 -41.64 99.96
C ALA A 41 -22.62 -42.46 98.65
N GLU A 42 -23.32 -43.60 98.63
CA GLU A 42 -23.55 -44.38 97.40
C GLU A 42 -24.43 -43.62 96.38
N LEU A 43 -25.48 -42.95 96.83
CA LEU A 43 -26.30 -42.09 95.95
C LEU A 43 -25.50 -40.90 95.43
N ALA A 44 -24.74 -40.20 96.29
CA ALA A 44 -23.86 -39.12 95.86
C ALA A 44 -22.75 -39.59 94.90
N ALA A 45 -22.24 -40.82 95.04
CA ALA A 45 -21.30 -41.40 94.09
C ALA A 45 -21.96 -41.71 92.72
N ILE A 46 -23.18 -42.26 92.72
CA ILE A 46 -23.93 -42.55 91.49
C ILE A 46 -24.35 -41.25 90.77
N ASP A 47 -24.77 -40.23 91.51
CA ASP A 47 -25.14 -38.93 90.95
C ASP A 47 -23.88 -38.17 90.45
N ALA A 48 -22.76 -38.21 91.18
CA ALA A 48 -21.49 -37.67 90.69
C ALA A 48 -20.96 -38.43 89.45
N GLU A 49 -21.17 -39.74 89.36
CA GLU A 49 -20.80 -40.53 88.19
C GLU A 49 -21.72 -40.22 86.99
N ARG A 50 -23.00 -39.92 87.22
CA ARG A 50 -23.93 -39.42 86.19
C ARG A 50 -23.62 -37.99 85.74
N GLU A 51 -23.31 -37.08 86.67
CA GLU A 51 -22.90 -35.72 86.34
C GLU A 51 -21.58 -35.74 85.56
N ALA A 52 -20.60 -36.55 85.98
CA ALA A 52 -19.38 -36.77 85.21
C ALA A 52 -19.66 -37.38 83.81
N GLN A 53 -20.61 -38.31 83.67
CA GLN A 53 -21.02 -38.83 82.35
C GLN A 53 -21.73 -37.76 81.49
N LEU A 54 -22.51 -36.85 82.09
CA LEU A 54 -23.16 -35.74 81.40
C LEU A 54 -22.16 -34.65 80.98
N GLU A 55 -21.18 -34.31 81.83
CA GLU A 55 -20.09 -33.40 81.46
C GLU A 55 -19.16 -34.01 80.40
N ASN A 56 -18.85 -35.31 80.50
CA ASN A 56 -18.06 -36.02 79.49
C ASN A 56 -18.79 -36.11 78.14
N THR A 57 -20.12 -36.29 78.12
CA THR A 57 -20.90 -36.28 76.86
C THR A 57 -21.11 -34.87 76.31
N ALA A 58 -21.33 -33.85 77.16
CA ALA A 58 -21.41 -32.45 76.74
C ALA A 58 -20.09 -31.96 76.13
N SER A 59 -18.95 -32.23 76.80
CA SER A 59 -17.62 -31.87 76.30
C SER A 59 -17.21 -32.65 75.05
N ALA A 60 -17.65 -33.91 74.90
CA ALA A 60 -17.48 -34.66 73.64
C ALA A 60 -18.26 -34.02 72.48
N ILE A 61 -19.52 -33.63 72.69
CA ILE A 61 -20.35 -32.95 71.69
C ILE A 61 -19.75 -31.59 71.30
N GLU A 62 -19.19 -30.84 72.26
CA GLU A 62 -18.48 -29.59 71.96
C GLU A 62 -17.18 -29.81 71.19
N GLN A 63 -16.39 -30.84 71.52
CA GLN A 63 -15.21 -31.20 70.73
C GLN A 63 -15.58 -31.60 69.30
N GLU A 64 -16.64 -32.38 69.10
CA GLU A 64 -17.12 -32.73 67.76
C GLU A 64 -17.58 -31.51 66.97
N ARG A 65 -18.32 -30.58 67.60
CA ARG A 65 -18.70 -29.30 66.97
C ARG A 65 -17.49 -28.44 66.59
N GLN A 66 -16.46 -28.39 67.44
CA GLN A 66 -15.22 -27.67 67.13
C GLN A 66 -14.46 -28.32 65.96
N ARG A 67 -14.38 -29.65 65.91
CA ARG A 67 -13.78 -30.40 64.79
C ARG A 67 -14.56 -30.18 63.49
N ALA A 68 -15.88 -30.29 63.52
CA ALA A 68 -16.75 -30.02 62.37
C ALA A 68 -16.60 -28.58 61.85
N MET A 69 -16.51 -27.59 62.75
CA MET A 69 -16.27 -26.19 62.36
C MET A 69 -14.85 -25.95 61.82
N GLN A 70 -13.84 -26.67 62.29
CA GLN A 70 -12.48 -26.61 61.74
C GLN A 70 -12.43 -27.27 60.35
N GLU A 71 -13.07 -28.43 60.17
CA GLU A 71 -13.21 -29.06 58.86
C GLU A 71 -13.97 -28.20 57.87
N GLN A 72 -15.08 -27.57 58.28
CA GLN A 72 -15.83 -26.66 57.42
C GLN A 72 -14.95 -25.47 57.00
N ARG A 73 -14.27 -24.80 57.94
CA ARG A 73 -13.33 -23.72 57.62
C ARG A 73 -12.18 -24.15 56.72
N ARG A 74 -11.71 -25.39 56.87
CA ARG A 74 -10.69 -25.98 55.99
C ARG A 74 -11.22 -26.20 54.56
N ARG A 75 -12.43 -26.75 54.41
CA ARG A 75 -13.10 -26.90 53.10
C ARG A 75 -13.35 -25.54 52.44
N GLU A 76 -13.86 -24.57 53.19
CA GLU A 76 -14.07 -23.20 52.70
C GLU A 76 -12.75 -22.51 52.27
N ALA A 77 -11.64 -22.76 52.97
CA ALA A 77 -10.32 -22.27 52.56
C ALA A 77 -9.81 -22.97 51.29
N GLU A 78 -9.94 -24.30 51.21
CA GLU A 78 -9.56 -25.09 50.04
C GLU A 78 -10.39 -24.69 48.80
N ASP A 79 -11.69 -24.45 48.94
CA ASP A 79 -12.57 -24.00 47.86
C ASP A 79 -12.29 -22.55 47.45
N ARG A 80 -11.96 -21.64 48.38
CA ARG A 80 -11.47 -20.29 48.03
C ARG A 80 -10.18 -20.34 47.21
N VAL A 81 -9.23 -21.21 47.58
CA VAL A 81 -7.99 -21.41 46.82
C VAL A 81 -8.28 -21.99 45.43
N ARG A 82 -9.19 -22.96 45.31
CA ARG A 82 -9.61 -23.51 44.01
C ARG A 82 -10.28 -22.46 43.11
N ILE A 83 -11.16 -21.63 43.67
CA ILE A 83 -11.85 -20.56 42.94
C ILE A 83 -10.83 -19.51 42.46
N ALA A 84 -9.91 -19.08 43.33
CA ALA A 84 -8.86 -18.13 42.96
C ALA A 84 -7.92 -18.67 41.86
N ALA A 85 -7.49 -19.93 41.96
CA ALA A 85 -6.69 -20.57 40.94
C ALA A 85 -7.44 -20.71 39.60
N ALA A 86 -8.75 -21.04 39.64
CA ALA A 86 -9.59 -21.10 38.45
C ALA A 86 -9.86 -19.72 37.83
N GLN A 87 -9.88 -18.65 38.62
CA GLN A 87 -9.96 -17.26 38.14
C GLN A 87 -8.65 -16.85 37.46
N GLN A 88 -7.50 -17.09 38.08
CA GLN A 88 -6.18 -16.80 37.50
C GLN A 88 -5.95 -17.51 36.17
N LEU A 89 -6.31 -18.80 36.06
CA LEU A 89 -6.23 -19.54 34.80
C LEU A 89 -7.14 -18.95 33.70
N ARG A 90 -8.31 -18.43 34.05
CA ARG A 90 -9.20 -17.74 33.11
C ARG A 90 -8.62 -16.41 32.66
N GLU A 91 -8.17 -15.57 33.59
CA GLU A 91 -7.52 -14.29 33.30
C GLU A 91 -6.28 -14.48 32.42
N GLU A 92 -5.45 -15.48 32.69
CA GLU A 92 -4.29 -15.81 31.86
C GLU A 92 -4.70 -16.30 30.46
N SER A 93 -5.75 -17.13 30.34
CA SER A 93 -6.26 -17.57 29.04
C SER A 93 -6.79 -16.41 28.19
N LEU A 94 -7.54 -15.47 28.80
CA LEU A 94 -8.05 -14.27 28.14
C LEU A 94 -6.92 -13.32 27.74
N ALA A 95 -5.91 -13.12 28.60
CA ALA A 95 -4.75 -12.29 28.29
C ALA A 95 -3.93 -12.86 27.11
N ARG A 96 -3.81 -14.20 27.01
CA ARG A 96 -3.18 -14.88 25.87
C ARG A 96 -4.01 -14.75 24.58
N GLU A 97 -5.33 -14.89 24.67
CA GLU A 97 -6.25 -14.71 23.53
C GLU A 97 -6.21 -13.26 23.01
N GLU A 98 -6.26 -12.27 23.90
CA GLU A 98 -6.08 -10.86 23.54
C GLU A 98 -4.72 -10.55 22.91
N ALA A 99 -3.63 -11.17 23.40
CA ALA A 99 -2.31 -11.00 22.81
C ALA A 99 -2.27 -11.52 21.36
N LEU A 100 -2.80 -12.71 21.12
CA LEU A 100 -2.90 -13.29 19.77
C LEU A 100 -3.77 -12.46 18.83
N ALA A 101 -4.91 -11.94 19.30
CA ALA A 101 -5.76 -11.05 18.51
C ALA A 101 -5.06 -9.72 18.15
N ARG A 102 -4.24 -9.18 19.05
CA ARG A 102 -3.41 -7.98 18.80
C ARG A 102 -2.27 -8.25 17.82
N GLU A 103 -1.66 -9.43 17.86
CA GLU A 103 -0.66 -9.84 16.87
C GLU A 103 -1.28 -10.08 15.49
N GLU A 104 -2.43 -10.76 15.41
CA GLU A 104 -3.13 -10.99 14.15
C GLU A 104 -3.58 -9.67 13.49
N THR A 105 -4.14 -8.74 14.26
CA THR A 105 -4.54 -7.42 13.74
C THR A 105 -3.36 -6.60 13.24
N ARG A 106 -2.20 -6.65 13.91
CA ARG A 106 -0.95 -6.05 13.40
C ARG A 106 -0.47 -6.72 12.11
N ALA A 107 -0.42 -8.05 12.07
CA ALA A 107 -0.01 -8.81 10.88
C ALA A 107 -0.90 -8.49 9.66
N ARG A 108 -2.22 -8.37 9.87
CA ARG A 108 -3.17 -7.93 8.83
C ARG A 108 -2.92 -6.49 8.36
N GLN A 109 -2.63 -5.56 9.28
CA GLN A 109 -2.27 -4.18 8.94
C GLN A 109 -0.97 -4.08 8.15
N GLU A 110 0.07 -4.82 8.55
CA GLU A 110 1.35 -4.87 7.82
C GLU A 110 1.24 -5.58 6.46
N ALA A 111 0.35 -6.56 6.33
CA ALA A 111 0.08 -7.21 5.05
C ALA A 111 -0.60 -6.22 4.08
N PHE A 112 -1.63 -5.50 4.55
CA PHE A 112 -2.32 -4.47 3.77
C PHE A 112 -1.39 -3.32 3.36
N ALA A 113 -0.53 -2.84 4.27
CA ALA A 113 0.46 -1.80 3.96
C ALA A 113 1.44 -2.25 2.86
N ARG A 114 1.95 -3.50 2.94
CA ARG A 114 2.83 -4.09 1.92
C ARG A 114 2.12 -4.25 0.57
N GLU A 115 0.86 -4.67 0.56
CA GLU A 115 0.06 -4.76 -0.66
C GLU A 115 -0.14 -3.38 -1.30
N GLU A 116 -0.40 -2.34 -0.51
CA GLU A 116 -0.55 -0.98 -1.02
C GLU A 116 0.77 -0.41 -1.59
N GLU A 117 1.90 -0.67 -0.95
CA GLU A 117 3.23 -0.30 -1.46
C GLU A 117 3.54 -0.99 -2.79
N LEU A 118 3.28 -2.30 -2.90
CA LEU A 118 3.45 -3.06 -4.14
C LEU A 118 2.53 -2.52 -5.25
N ALA A 119 1.27 -2.22 -4.95
CA ALA A 119 0.32 -1.65 -5.90
C ALA A 119 0.72 -0.24 -6.37
N ARG A 120 1.35 0.57 -5.50
CA ARG A 120 1.94 1.87 -5.86
C ARG A 120 3.16 1.70 -6.76
N ALA A 121 4.07 0.79 -6.41
CA ALA A 121 5.28 0.49 -7.19
C ALA A 121 4.94 -0.07 -8.59
N GLU A 122 3.94 -0.95 -8.71
CA GLU A 122 3.51 -1.46 -10.02
C GLU A 122 2.88 -0.36 -10.88
N LYS A 123 2.03 0.50 -10.30
CA LYS A 123 1.47 1.66 -11.01
C LYS A 123 2.55 2.62 -11.49
N GLU A 124 3.60 2.84 -10.70
CA GLU A 124 4.74 3.65 -11.11
C GLU A 124 5.53 2.97 -12.24
N ARG A 125 5.80 1.67 -12.14
CA ARG A 125 6.50 0.91 -13.19
C ARG A 125 5.74 0.98 -14.52
N ARG A 126 4.43 0.72 -14.52
CA ARG A 126 3.58 0.86 -15.71
C ARG A 126 3.60 2.27 -16.30
N ARG A 127 3.59 3.33 -15.47
CA ARG A 127 3.72 4.72 -15.95
C ARG A 127 5.06 5.00 -16.61
N ARG A 128 6.16 4.41 -16.12
CA ARG A 128 7.49 4.51 -16.75
C ARG A 128 7.51 3.75 -18.08
N GLU A 129 7.03 2.50 -18.10
CA GLU A 129 6.88 1.68 -19.31
C GLU A 129 6.04 2.41 -20.40
N GLU A 130 4.89 3.01 -20.03
CA GLU A 130 4.07 3.80 -20.95
C GLU A 130 4.78 5.08 -21.45
N ALA A 131 5.58 5.74 -20.60
CA ALA A 131 6.33 6.93 -20.99
C ALA A 131 7.47 6.57 -21.96
N GLU A 132 8.22 5.51 -21.67
CA GLU A 132 9.28 4.97 -22.52
C GLU A 132 8.73 4.53 -23.89
N GLN A 133 7.56 3.88 -23.92
CA GLN A 133 6.87 3.53 -25.18
C GLN A 133 6.50 4.77 -25.99
N ARG A 134 5.91 5.81 -25.37
CA ARG A 134 5.58 7.06 -26.07
C ARG A 134 6.82 7.81 -26.56
N GLU A 135 7.92 7.78 -25.82
CA GLU A 135 9.19 8.36 -26.29
C GLU A 135 9.75 7.57 -27.48
N TYR A 136 9.71 6.23 -27.43
CA TYR A 136 10.13 5.38 -28.53
C TYR A 136 9.27 5.60 -29.79
N GLU A 137 7.95 5.65 -29.66
CA GLU A 137 7.02 5.98 -30.75
C GLU A 137 7.31 7.36 -31.33
N ARG A 138 7.52 8.38 -30.49
CA ARG A 138 7.88 9.74 -30.92
C ARG A 138 9.21 9.77 -31.68
N LEU A 139 10.21 9.03 -31.21
CA LEU A 139 11.51 8.92 -31.88
C LEU A 139 11.40 8.18 -33.23
N ALA A 140 10.59 7.11 -33.30
CA ALA A 140 10.32 6.38 -34.53
C ALA A 140 9.58 7.25 -35.57
N LEU A 141 8.58 8.03 -35.14
CA LEU A 141 7.87 8.99 -36.01
C LEU A 141 8.81 10.09 -36.52
N ASN A 142 9.67 10.64 -35.66
CA ASN A 142 10.67 11.63 -36.08
C ASN A 142 11.67 11.03 -37.09
N ALA A 143 12.20 9.84 -36.83
CA ALA A 143 13.13 9.17 -37.73
C ALA A 143 12.51 8.86 -39.11
N ALA A 144 11.23 8.46 -39.14
CA ALA A 144 10.50 8.26 -40.39
C ALA A 144 10.31 9.58 -41.16
N ALA A 145 9.96 10.67 -40.48
CA ALA A 145 9.81 11.98 -41.10
C ALA A 145 11.16 12.56 -41.59
N GLU A 146 12.26 12.30 -40.89
CA GLU A 146 13.61 12.68 -41.31
C GLU A 146 14.07 11.88 -42.54
N ALA A 147 13.79 10.57 -42.60
CA ALA A 147 14.07 9.75 -43.79
C ALA A 147 13.26 10.20 -45.01
N GLU A 148 11.96 10.50 -44.84
CA GLU A 148 11.13 11.07 -45.92
C GLU A 148 11.66 12.43 -46.39
N ARG A 149 12.10 13.29 -45.46
CA ARG A 149 12.74 14.57 -45.77
C ARG A 149 14.04 14.39 -46.55
N GLN A 150 14.89 13.44 -46.17
CA GLN A 150 16.15 13.15 -46.86
C GLN A 150 15.89 12.68 -48.30
N SER A 151 15.00 11.72 -48.49
CA SER A 151 14.62 11.24 -49.83
C SER A 151 14.06 12.35 -50.73
N LYS A 152 13.28 13.29 -50.18
CA LYS A 152 12.81 14.47 -50.92
C LYS A 152 13.94 15.44 -51.29
N LEU A 153 14.94 15.61 -50.43
CA LEU A 153 16.11 16.46 -50.73
C LEU A 153 17.01 15.83 -51.80
N GLU A 154 17.18 14.50 -51.78
CA GLU A 154 17.88 13.75 -52.83
C GLU A 154 17.18 13.92 -54.18
N LEU A 155 15.85 13.78 -54.23
CA LEU A 155 15.06 14.02 -55.44
C LEU A 155 15.16 15.47 -55.94
N ILE A 156 15.16 16.46 -55.04
CA ILE A 156 15.35 17.87 -55.41
C ILE A 156 16.74 18.07 -56.04
N ALA A 157 17.81 17.53 -55.43
CA ALA A 157 19.16 17.64 -55.98
C ALA A 157 19.30 16.94 -57.35
N GLU A 158 18.63 15.80 -57.56
CA GLU A 158 18.57 15.15 -58.88
C GLU A 158 17.87 16.03 -59.90
N LEU A 159 16.71 16.60 -59.56
CA LEU A 159 15.94 17.49 -60.44
C LEU A 159 16.68 18.79 -60.76
N GLU A 160 17.42 19.36 -59.80
CA GLU A 160 18.28 20.54 -60.03
C GLU A 160 19.36 20.25 -61.08
N VAL A 161 20.00 19.07 -61.02
CA VAL A 161 20.98 18.63 -62.04
C VAL A 161 20.31 18.38 -63.39
N GLN A 162 19.11 17.79 -63.43
CA GLN A 162 18.36 17.59 -64.67
C GLN A 162 17.97 18.93 -65.31
N ILE A 163 17.49 19.90 -64.51
CA ILE A 163 17.14 21.25 -64.98
C ILE A 163 18.37 21.94 -65.56
N ALA A 164 19.51 21.96 -64.85
CA ALA A 164 20.73 22.60 -65.34
C ALA A 164 21.24 21.98 -66.66
N SER A 165 21.09 20.67 -66.83
CA SER A 165 21.40 19.95 -68.08
C SER A 165 20.48 20.35 -69.23
N ILE A 166 19.17 20.43 -68.97
CA ILE A 166 18.15 20.84 -69.95
C ILE A 166 18.34 22.32 -70.35
N GLU A 167 18.60 23.21 -69.39
CA GLU A 167 18.89 24.62 -69.65
C GLU A 167 20.15 24.79 -70.51
N SER A 168 21.24 24.10 -70.18
CA SER A 168 22.47 24.10 -70.99
C SER A 168 22.24 23.61 -72.43
N THR A 169 21.44 22.55 -72.59
CA THR A 169 21.08 22.01 -73.92
C THR A 169 20.21 23.01 -74.70
N THR A 170 19.22 23.60 -74.02
CA THR A 170 18.31 24.60 -74.62
C THR A 170 19.07 25.84 -75.09
N MET A 171 20.02 26.34 -74.30
CA MET A 171 20.88 27.47 -74.70
C MET A 171 21.76 27.15 -75.92
N GLN A 172 22.25 25.91 -76.03
CA GLN A 172 22.99 25.45 -77.22
C GLN A 172 22.08 25.39 -78.44
N ASP A 173 20.90 24.79 -78.32
CA ASP A 173 19.90 24.69 -79.39
C ASP A 173 19.42 26.08 -79.86
N GLU A 174 19.16 27.01 -78.94
CA GLU A 174 18.79 28.39 -79.27
C GLU A 174 19.90 29.14 -80.01
N SER A 175 21.17 28.96 -79.59
CA SER A 175 22.32 29.55 -80.28
C SER A 175 22.49 28.99 -81.70
N THR A 176 22.34 27.68 -81.85
CA THR A 176 22.41 26.97 -83.15
C THR A 176 21.27 27.43 -84.06
N ALA A 177 20.04 27.53 -83.54
CA ALA A 177 18.88 28.03 -84.27
C ALA A 177 19.04 29.51 -84.68
N ALA A 178 19.69 30.34 -83.87
CA ALA A 178 20.00 31.72 -84.24
C ALA A 178 21.02 31.81 -85.39
N ILE A 179 22.08 30.98 -85.36
CA ILE A 179 23.08 30.90 -86.44
C ILE A 179 22.44 30.37 -87.73
N LEU A 180 21.58 29.34 -87.65
CA LEU A 180 20.86 28.81 -88.81
C LEU A 180 19.90 29.83 -89.42
N ARG A 181 19.18 30.62 -88.60
CA ARG A 181 18.36 31.75 -89.09
C ARG A 181 19.21 32.79 -89.82
N ALA A 182 20.40 33.12 -89.31
CA ALA A 182 21.33 34.00 -90.00
C ALA A 182 21.83 33.41 -91.33
N ALA A 183 22.10 32.10 -91.38
CA ALA A 183 22.49 31.40 -92.61
C ALA A 183 21.35 31.41 -93.66
N ILE A 184 20.09 31.28 -93.22
CA ILE A 184 18.90 31.39 -94.09
C ILE A 184 18.80 32.79 -94.69
N MET A 185 18.89 33.85 -93.89
CA MET A 185 18.82 35.23 -94.40
C MET A 185 19.92 35.53 -95.44
N VAL A 186 21.14 35.04 -95.23
CA VAL A 186 22.23 35.20 -96.21
C VAL A 186 22.00 34.35 -97.46
N ALA A 187 21.35 33.19 -97.34
CA ALA A 187 20.95 32.38 -98.49
C ALA A 187 19.81 33.02 -99.30
N GLU A 188 18.87 33.70 -98.65
CA GLU A 188 17.82 34.50 -99.30
C GLU A 188 18.42 35.71 -100.04
N GLU A 189 19.34 36.45 -99.41
CA GLU A 189 20.09 37.56 -100.04
C GLU A 189 20.90 37.09 -101.26
N LEU A 190 21.52 35.91 -101.17
CA LEU A 190 22.22 35.27 -102.29
C LEU A 190 21.26 34.89 -103.44
N LEU A 191 20.07 34.36 -103.13
CA LEU A 191 19.06 34.02 -104.14
C LEU A 191 18.54 35.26 -104.88
N ASP A 192 18.23 36.34 -104.17
CA ASP A 192 17.81 37.62 -104.77
C ASP A 192 18.93 38.24 -105.63
N THR A 193 20.19 38.15 -105.17
CA THR A 193 21.36 38.58 -105.94
C THR A 193 21.51 37.75 -107.22
N LEU A 194 21.41 36.42 -107.14
CA LEU A 194 21.49 35.53 -108.29
C LEU A 194 20.34 35.74 -109.28
N ALA A 195 19.12 36.01 -108.81
CA ALA A 195 17.98 36.35 -109.67
C ALA A 195 18.22 37.68 -110.42
N THR A 196 18.75 38.68 -109.73
CA THR A 196 19.14 39.97 -110.34
C THR A 196 20.24 39.79 -111.39
N GLU A 197 21.24 38.95 -111.11
CA GLU A 197 22.32 38.64 -112.05
C GLU A 197 21.82 37.82 -113.26
N GLN A 198 20.84 36.91 -113.07
CA GLN A 198 20.20 36.19 -114.18
C GLN A 198 19.50 37.15 -115.15
N ALA A 199 18.77 38.15 -114.65
CA ALA A 199 18.12 39.16 -115.49
C ALA A 199 19.11 39.96 -116.37
N LYS A 200 20.36 40.16 -115.92
CA LYS A 200 21.40 40.83 -116.74
C LYS A 200 21.77 40.05 -117.99
N TYR A 201 21.67 38.72 -117.98
CA TYR A 201 21.93 37.88 -119.17
C TYR A 201 20.82 37.97 -120.23
N GLU A 202 19.65 38.53 -119.89
CA GLU A 202 18.61 38.84 -120.89
C GLU A 202 18.97 40.08 -121.73
N SER A 203 19.95 40.88 -121.30
CA SER A 203 20.39 42.12 -121.95
C SER A 203 21.90 42.10 -122.27
N THR A 204 22.24 41.51 -123.42
CA THR A 204 23.62 41.35 -123.91
C THR A 204 23.94 42.21 -125.14
N ASP A 205 25.23 42.50 -125.34
CA ASP A 205 25.76 43.18 -126.52
C ASP A 205 25.91 42.25 -127.75
N GLU A 206 26.31 42.81 -128.90
CA GLU A 206 26.54 42.05 -130.14
C GLU A 206 27.65 40.96 -130.03
N TYR A 207 28.43 40.98 -128.94
CA TYR A 207 29.50 40.02 -128.64
C TYR A 207 29.09 39.01 -127.55
N GLY A 208 27.87 39.11 -127.00
CA GLY A 208 27.33 38.24 -125.97
C GLY A 208 27.71 38.59 -124.52
N ASN A 209 28.28 39.78 -124.27
CA ASN A 209 28.58 40.25 -122.91
C ASN A 209 27.36 40.95 -122.30
N THR A 210 27.19 40.87 -120.97
CA THR A 210 26.14 41.64 -120.28
C THR A 210 26.44 43.13 -120.33
N LEU A 211 25.41 43.96 -120.59
CA LEU A 211 25.55 45.42 -120.63
C LEU A 211 25.87 46.01 -119.24
N GLU A 212 25.40 45.36 -118.19
CA GLU A 212 25.75 45.68 -116.80
C GLU A 212 26.87 44.76 -116.28
N PRO A 213 27.78 45.26 -115.41
CA PRO A 213 28.80 44.44 -114.79
C PRO A 213 28.19 43.43 -113.81
N LEU A 214 28.80 42.25 -113.76
CA LEU A 214 28.36 41.12 -112.93
C LEU A 214 28.92 41.22 -111.49
N ALA A 215 28.07 41.04 -110.48
CA ALA A 215 28.39 41.13 -109.05
C ALA A 215 29.07 39.86 -108.48
N LYS A 216 30.07 39.32 -109.20
CA LYS A 216 30.72 38.04 -108.88
C LYS A 216 31.40 38.02 -107.51
N GLU A 217 31.98 39.13 -107.08
CA GLU A 217 32.63 39.26 -105.78
C GLU A 217 31.61 39.19 -104.63
N LEU A 218 30.46 39.85 -104.78
CA LEU A 218 29.36 39.82 -103.81
C LEU A 218 28.74 38.41 -103.69
N ILE A 219 28.53 37.71 -104.81
CA ILE A 219 28.07 36.31 -104.79
C ILE A 219 29.05 35.44 -103.99
N ALA A 220 30.35 35.53 -104.27
CA ALA A 220 31.37 34.74 -103.58
C ALA A 220 31.45 35.09 -102.07
N GLU A 221 31.25 36.35 -101.69
CA GLU A 221 31.18 36.77 -100.28
C GLU A 221 29.95 36.18 -99.57
N LEU A 222 28.76 36.27 -100.18
CA LEU A 222 27.52 35.73 -99.63
C LEU A 222 27.55 34.20 -99.52
N GLU A 223 28.09 33.50 -100.53
CA GLU A 223 28.35 32.05 -100.49
C GLU A 223 29.28 31.68 -99.33
N ALA A 224 30.44 32.35 -99.24
CA ALA A 224 31.42 32.09 -98.17
C ALA A 224 30.86 32.39 -96.77
N ARG A 225 30.05 33.44 -96.63
CA ARG A 225 29.38 33.82 -95.38
C ARG A 225 28.31 32.81 -94.97
N LYS A 226 27.44 32.39 -95.90
CA LYS A 226 26.45 31.32 -95.70
C LYS A 226 27.15 30.03 -95.24
N ASP A 227 28.18 29.60 -95.97
CA ASP A 227 28.94 28.39 -95.64
C ASP A 227 29.66 28.48 -94.28
N SER A 228 30.15 29.67 -93.92
CA SER A 228 30.75 29.92 -92.60
C SER A 228 29.71 29.79 -91.48
N LEU A 229 28.50 30.34 -91.66
CA LEU A 229 27.41 30.24 -90.69
C LEU A 229 26.89 28.80 -90.57
N VAL A 230 26.73 28.08 -91.68
CA VAL A 230 26.34 26.66 -91.65
C VAL A 230 27.37 25.81 -90.90
N ARG A 231 28.67 26.05 -91.09
CA ARG A 231 29.74 25.37 -90.34
C ARG A 231 29.82 25.77 -88.86
N GLN A 232 29.31 26.94 -88.48
CA GLN A 232 29.24 27.39 -87.08
C GLN A 232 28.03 26.79 -86.33
N ALA A 233 27.06 26.24 -87.06
CA ALA A 233 25.87 25.58 -86.52
C ALA A 233 25.96 24.03 -86.54
N GLN A 234 27.18 23.48 -86.67
CA GLN A 234 27.50 22.05 -86.75
C GLN A 234 28.53 21.67 -85.69
#